data_AF-A0A7K5H1C2-F1
#
_entry.id   AF-A0A7K5H1C2-F1
#
_cell.length_a   1.000
_cell.length_b   1.000
_cell.length_c   1.000
_cell.angle_alpha   90.00
_cell.angle_beta   90.00
_cell.angle_gamma   90.00
#
_symmetry.space_group_name_H-M   'P 1'
#
loop_
_entity.id
_entity.type
_entity.pdbx_description
1 polymer ?
#
loop_
_entity_poly.entity_id
_entity_poly.type
_entity_poly.pdbx_seq_one_letter_code
_entity_poly.pdbx_strand_id
1 'polypeptide(L)' 'MLSKLVGPRYVQLLQNWTPTLVTWGGVAGTGIIWVTDWKLVLQYVPYIGGKFKTED' A
#
# COMPACT_ATOMS: atom_id res chain seq x y z
N MET A 1 11.77 -21.52 17.73
CA MET A 1 10.49 -20.82 18.00
C MET A 1 9.73 -20.50 16.72
N LEU A 2 10.35 -19.87 15.72
CA LEU A 2 9.74 -19.60 14.40
C LEU A 2 9.26 -20.83 13.62
N SER A 3 9.86 -22.00 13.84
CA SER A 3 9.44 -23.27 13.24
C SER A 3 7.99 -23.64 13.56
N LYS A 4 7.40 -23.12 14.65
CA LYS A 4 5.98 -23.33 14.99
C LYS A 4 5.00 -22.62 14.04
N LEU A 5 5.49 -21.64 13.26
CA LEU A 5 4.71 -20.89 12.27
C LEU A 5 4.81 -21.49 10.86
N VAL A 6 5.61 -22.54 10.69
CA VAL A 6 5.83 -23.21 9.40
C VAL A 6 5.00 -24.50 9.40
N GLY A 7 3.87 -24.48 8.70
CA GLY A 7 3.00 -25.65 8.55
C GLY A 7 1.80 -25.39 7.63
N PRO A 8 1.17 -26.43 7.06
CA PRO A 8 0.10 -26.28 6.06
C PRO A 8 -1.07 -25.40 6.51
N ARG A 9 -1.45 -25.50 7.80
CA ARG A 9 -2.50 -24.67 8.40
C ARG A 9 -2.15 -23.17 8.39
N TYR A 10 -0.90 -22.81 8.68
CA TYR A 10 -0.49 -21.41 8.72
C TYR A 10 -0.37 -20.82 7.32
N VAL A 11 -0.01 -21.65 6.32
CA VAL A 11 -0.05 -21.25 4.91
C VAL A 11 -1.48 -20.95 4.47
N GLN A 12 -2.44 -21.82 4.80
CA GLN A 12 -3.86 -21.59 4.51
C GLN A 12 -4.40 -20.35 5.23
N LEU A 13 -4.01 -20.14 6.49
CA LEU A 13 -4.37 -18.95 7.24
C LEU A 13 -3.84 -17.68 6.55
N LEU A 14 -2.56 -17.66 6.17
CA LEU A 14 -2.00 -16.54 5.43
C LEU A 14 -2.75 -16.28 4.14
N GLN A 15 -3.02 -17.30 3.33
CA GLN A 15 -3.81 -17.16 2.09
C GLN A 15 -5.18 -16.54 2.33
N ASN A 16 -5.88 -16.93 3.40
CA ASN A 16 -7.18 -16.37 3.74
C ASN A 16 -7.10 -14.90 4.20
N TRP A 17 -6.01 -14.52 4.87
CA TRP A 17 -5.79 -13.14 5.34
C TRP A 17 -5.12 -12.24 4.31
N THR A 18 -4.52 -12.79 3.25
CA THR A 18 -3.83 -12.03 2.19
C THR A 18 -4.70 -10.91 1.62
N PRO A 19 -5.98 -11.13 1.24
CA PRO A 19 -6.81 -10.05 0.71
C PRO A 19 -6.94 -8.89 1.70
N THR A 20 -7.23 -9.19 2.98
CA THR A 20 -7.36 -8.20 4.04
C THR A 20 -6.07 -7.41 4.26
N LEU A 21 -4.92 -8.09 4.31
CA LEU A 21 -3.62 -7.45 4.47
C LEU A 21 -3.27 -6.54 3.28
N VAL A 22 -3.55 -6.99 2.05
CA VAL A 22 -3.34 -6.19 0.85
C VAL A 22 -4.25 -4.96 0.86
N THR A 23 -5.52 -5.11 1.23
CA THR A 23 -6.46 -3.97 1.32
C THR A 23 -5.99 -2.95 2.34
N TRP A 24 -5.68 -3.36 3.58
CA TRP A 24 -5.22 -2.43 4.61
C TRP A 24 -3.85 -1.85 4.32
N GLY A 25 -2.95 -2.61 3.69
CA GLY A 25 -1.68 -2.10 3.18
C GLY A 25 -1.89 -1.02 2.11
N GLY A 26 -2.84 -1.23 1.20
CA GLY A 26 -3.27 -0.23 0.21
C GLY A 26 -3.82 1.04 0.87
N VAL A 27 -4.74 0.89 1.84
CA VAL A 27 -5.30 2.03 2.59
C VAL A 27 -4.20 2.83 3.30
N ALA A 28 -3.32 2.15 4.03
CA ALA A 28 -2.21 2.80 4.74
C ALA A 28 -1.24 3.47 3.77
N GLY A 29 -0.88 2.80 2.66
CA GLY A 29 -0.02 3.34 1.62
C GLY A 29 -0.60 4.59 0.97
N THR A 30 -1.86 4.55 0.56
CA THR A 30 -2.58 5.73 0.02
C THR A 30 -2.67 6.85 1.07
N GLY A 31 -2.92 6.51 2.33
CA GLY A 31 -2.93 7.47 3.43
C GLY A 31 -1.59 8.20 3.58
N ILE A 32 -0.46 7.47 3.55
CA ILE A 32 0.88 8.07 3.61
C ILE A 32 1.12 8.98 2.40
N ILE A 33 0.79 8.52 1.20
CA ILE A 33 0.93 9.31 -0.04
C ILE A 33 0.17 10.63 0.09
N TRP A 34 -1.05 10.59 0.62
CA TRP A 34 -1.89 11.77 0.82
C TRP A 34 -1.35 12.70 1.91
N VAL A 35 -1.04 12.19 3.12
CA VAL A 35 -0.58 13.02 4.25
C VAL A 35 0.73 13.74 3.95
N THR A 36 1.64 13.09 3.23
CA THR A 36 2.96 13.66 2.91
C THR A 36 2.98 14.47 1.62
N ASP A 37 1.84 14.56 0.93
CA ASP A 37 1.73 15.15 -0.39
C ASP A 37 2.81 14.63 -1.35
N TRP A 38 2.94 13.30 -1.40
CA TRP A 38 4.10 12.64 -2.00
C TRP A 38 4.15 12.86 -3.52
N LYS A 39 4.93 13.87 -3.95
CA LYS A 39 5.08 14.28 -5.36
C LYS A 39 5.39 13.12 -6.31
N LEU A 40 6.30 12.22 -5.93
CA LEU A 40 6.77 11.12 -6.79
C LEU A 40 5.61 10.24 -7.29
N VAL A 41 4.59 10.05 -6.46
CA VAL A 41 3.38 9.31 -6.84
C VAL A 41 2.30 10.26 -7.37
N LEU A 42 1.99 11.32 -6.63
CA LEU A 42 0.82 12.17 -6.91
C LEU A 42 0.93 12.98 -8.21
N GLN A 43 2.15 13.24 -8.72
CA GLN A 43 2.32 13.93 -10.01
C GLN A 43 1.71 13.17 -11.20
N TYR A 44 1.59 11.84 -11.10
CA TYR A 44 1.02 10.99 -12.15
C TYR A 44 -0.49 10.77 -12.00
N VAL A 45 -1.09 11.21 -10.88
CA VAL A 45 -2.52 11.03 -10.63
C VAL A 45 -3.31 12.10 -11.39
N PRO A 46 -4.24 11.72 -12.28
CA PRO A 46 -5.11 12.67 -12.97
C PRO A 46 -5.84 13.58 -11.96
N TYR A 47 -6.07 14.84 -12.33
CA TYR A 47 -6.68 15.90 -11.52
C TYR A 47 -5.86 16.40 -10.30
N ILE A 48 -5.04 15.56 -9.66
CA ILE A 48 -4.21 15.96 -8.51
C ILE A 48 -2.82 16.45 -8.95
N GLY A 49 -2.21 15.78 -9.93
CA GLY A 49 -0.81 16.01 -10.32
C GLY A 49 -0.50 17.41 -10.86
N GLY A 50 -1.53 18.18 -11.25
CA GLY A 50 -1.40 19.55 -11.74
C GLY A 50 -0.68 20.49 -10.77
N LYS A 51 -0.81 20.26 -9.45
CA LYS A 51 -0.17 21.09 -8.41
C LYS A 51 1.36 20.99 -8.37
N PHE A 52 1.94 20.02 -9.07
CA PHE A 52 3.39 19.79 -9.10
C PHE A 52 4.05 20.21 -10.42
N LYS A 53 3.27 20.72 -11.38
CA LYS A 53 3.80 21.25 -12.63
C LYS A 53 4.60 22.50 -12.33
N THR A 54 5.83 22.55 -12.84
CA THR A 54 6.60 23.79 -12.94
C THR A 54 6.25 24.45 -14.26
N GLU A 55 6.14 25.77 -14.24
CA GLU A 55 6.12 26.57 -15.48
C GLU A 55 7.53 26.48 -16.09
N ASP A 56 7.61 26.23 -17.40
CA ASP A 56 8.86 26.38 -18.17
C ASP A 56 9.20 27.86 -18.34
#